data_AF-A0A3M3KT08-F1
#
_entry.id   AF-A0A3M3KT08-F1
#
_cell.length_a   1.000
_cell.length_b   1.000
_cell.length_c   1.000
_cell.angle_alpha   90.00
_cell.angle_beta   90.00
_cell.angle_gamma   90.00
#
_symmetry.space_group_name_H-M   'P 1'
#
loop_
_entity.id
_entity.type
_entity.pdbx_description
1 polymer ?
#
loop_
_entity_poly.entity_id
_entity_poly.type
_entity_poly.pdbx_seq_one_letter_code
_entity_poly.pdbx_strand_id
1 'polypeptide(L)'
;TGKPKGVVVSHGEIAMHCQAVIRRFDMQPDDCELHFYSINFDAATERLLVPLLSGARVVLRAQGQWDAEEICTLIREQQVNILGFTPS
;
A
#
# COMPACT_ATOMS: atom_id res chain seq x y z
N THR A 1 -0.35 -27.91 -13.62
CA THR A 1 1.01 -28.34 -13.24
C THR A 1 1.21 -28.47 -11.73
N GLY A 2 0.36 -27.88 -10.88
CA GLY A 2 0.49 -27.97 -9.40
C GLY A 2 1.58 -27.08 -8.79
N LYS A 3 2.36 -26.39 -9.62
CA LYS A 3 3.40 -25.45 -9.20
C LYS A 3 2.90 -24.01 -9.37
N PRO A 4 3.20 -23.11 -8.42
CA PRO A 4 2.95 -21.67 -8.57
C PRO A 4 3.57 -21.15 -9.87
N LYS A 5 2.88 -20.21 -10.52
CA LYS A 5 3.39 -19.50 -11.69
C LYS A 5 3.77 -18.09 -11.27
N GLY A 6 4.99 -17.66 -11.60
CA GLY A 6 5.38 -16.28 -11.43
C GLY A 6 4.69 -15.39 -12.45
N VAL A 7 4.16 -14.26 -11.99
CA VAL A 7 3.66 -13.19 -12.86
C VAL A 7 4.77 -12.16 -12.98
N VAL A 8 5.13 -11.81 -14.21
CA VAL A 8 6.12 -10.76 -14.49
C VAL A 8 5.38 -9.50 -14.90
N VAL A 9 5.67 -8.40 -14.21
CA VAL A 9 5.15 -7.07 -14.54
C VAL A 9 6.34 -6.20 -14.90
N SER A 10 6.28 -5.61 -16.09
CA SER A 10 7.32 -4.72 -16.57
C SER A 10 7.20 -3.32 -15.94
N HIS A 11 8.31 -2.58 -15.92
CA HIS A 11 8.37 -1.29 -15.23
C HIS A 11 7.38 -0.26 -15.78
N GLY A 12 7.13 -0.26 -17.11
CA GLY A 12 6.24 0.71 -17.74
C GLY A 12 4.79 0.55 -17.28
N GLU A 13 4.32 -0.69 -17.16
CA GLU A 13 2.97 -1.05 -16.76
C GLU A 13 2.70 -0.66 -15.31
N ILE A 14 3.64 -0.97 -14.40
CA ILE A 14 3.49 -0.57 -13.00
C ILE A 14 3.57 0.95 -12.83
N ALA A 15 4.45 1.63 -13.57
CA ALA A 15 4.54 3.09 -13.53
C ALA A 15 3.24 3.76 -14.04
N MET A 16 2.68 3.26 -15.14
CA MET A 16 1.42 3.73 -15.70
C MET A 16 0.26 3.51 -14.72
N HIS A 17 0.20 2.34 -14.08
CA HIS A 17 -0.79 2.03 -13.04
C HIS A 17 -0.69 2.99 -11.85
N CYS A 18 0.52 3.20 -11.29
CA CYS A 18 0.72 4.12 -10.18
C CYS A 18 0.26 5.54 -10.53
N GLN A 19 0.64 6.05 -11.72
CA GLN A 19 0.18 7.36 -12.18
C GLN A 19 -1.35 7.45 -12.32
N ALA A 20 -2.01 6.37 -12.75
CA ALA A 20 -3.47 6.32 -12.83
C ALA A 20 -4.11 6.38 -11.44
N VAL A 21 -3.57 5.65 -10.45
CA VAL A 21 -4.05 5.65 -9.06
C VAL A 21 -3.86 7.02 -8.42
N ILE A 22 -2.69 7.64 -8.55
CA ILE A 22 -2.39 8.99 -8.03
C ILE A 22 -3.43 9.98 -8.53
N ARG A 23 -3.67 10.04 -9.84
CA ARG A 23 -4.67 10.94 -10.44
C ARG A 23 -6.11 10.60 -10.04
N ARG A 24 -6.43 9.32 -9.86
CA ARG A 24 -7.80 8.86 -9.61
C ARG A 24 -8.25 9.14 -8.17
N PHE A 25 -7.32 9.10 -7.23
CA PHE A 25 -7.57 9.34 -5.82
C PHE A 25 -7.05 10.69 -5.33
N ASP A 26 -6.41 11.47 -6.20
CA ASP A 26 -5.87 12.80 -5.93
C ASP A 26 -4.94 12.79 -4.71
N MET A 27 -4.04 11.79 -4.65
CA MET A 27 -3.11 11.65 -3.53
C MET A 27 -2.15 12.84 -3.46
N GLN A 28 -2.00 13.39 -2.26
CA GLN A 28 -1.25 14.61 -1.98
C GLN A 28 0.02 14.34 -1.18
N PRO A 29 1.02 15.24 -1.22
CA PRO A 29 2.25 15.09 -0.44
C PRO A 29 2.06 15.08 1.09
N ASP A 30 0.95 15.58 1.61
CA ASP A 30 0.62 15.58 3.04
C ASP A 30 -0.14 14.31 3.49
N ASP A 31 -0.42 13.39 2.57
CA ASP A 31 -1.00 12.10 2.91
C ASP A 31 -0.02 11.18 3.67
N CYS A 32 -0.61 10.27 4.45
CA CYS A 32 0.07 9.27 5.25
C CYS A 32 -0.59 7.91 5.05
N GLU A 33 0.10 7.02 4.35
CA GLU A 33 -0.37 5.67 4.05
C GLU A 33 0.16 4.63 5.04
N LEU A 34 -0.72 3.79 5.59
CA LEU A 34 -0.32 2.57 6.30
C LEU A 34 -0.11 1.42 5.32
N HIS A 35 1.13 0.92 5.26
CA HIS A 35 1.45 -0.25 4.47
C HIS A 35 1.09 -1.55 5.22
N PHE A 36 -0.14 -2.03 4.99
CA PHE A 36 -0.69 -3.18 5.71
C PHE A 36 -0.46 -4.53 5.02
N TYR A 37 -0.47 -4.54 3.67
CA TYR A 37 -0.43 -5.76 2.86
C TYR A 37 0.91 -6.49 2.97
N SER A 38 0.87 -7.82 2.82
CA SER A 38 2.10 -8.59 2.59
C SER A 38 2.67 -8.30 1.21
N ILE A 39 3.99 -8.12 1.12
CA ILE A 39 4.72 -7.88 -0.13
C ILE A 39 4.60 -9.00 -1.17
N ASN A 40 4.06 -10.17 -0.76
CA ASN A 40 3.79 -11.28 -1.66
C ASN A 40 2.50 -11.10 -2.48
N PHE A 41 1.70 -10.09 -2.17
CA PHE A 41 0.51 -9.70 -2.95
C PHE A 41 0.80 -8.47 -3.79
N ASP A 42 0.16 -8.41 -4.96
CA ASP A 42 0.29 -7.31 -5.93
C ASP A 42 -0.08 -5.93 -5.33
N ALA A 43 -1.16 -5.88 -4.54
CA ALA A 43 -1.62 -4.66 -3.88
C ALA A 43 -0.54 -3.97 -3.04
N ALA A 44 0.37 -4.72 -2.41
CA ALA A 44 1.46 -4.13 -1.65
C ALA A 44 2.37 -3.25 -2.51
N THR A 45 2.63 -3.64 -3.77
CA THR A 45 3.51 -2.85 -4.64
C THR A 45 2.89 -1.49 -4.95
N GLU A 46 1.60 -1.44 -5.30
CA GLU A 46 0.87 -0.18 -5.53
C GLU A 46 0.87 0.69 -4.26
N ARG A 47 0.48 0.10 -3.12
CA ARG A 47 0.35 0.77 -1.81
C ARG A 47 1.69 1.22 -1.21
N LEU A 48 2.81 0.79 -1.79
CA LEU A 48 4.13 1.30 -1.45
C LEU A 48 4.57 2.41 -2.41
N LEU A 49 4.39 2.20 -3.72
CA LEU A 49 4.93 3.11 -4.73
C LEU A 49 4.10 4.37 -4.90
N VAL A 50 2.77 4.28 -4.87
CA VAL A 50 1.86 5.42 -5.06
C VAL A 50 2.12 6.57 -4.07
N PRO A 51 2.21 6.34 -2.74
CA PRO A 51 2.57 7.41 -1.80
C PRO A 51 3.98 7.97 -2.05
N LEU A 52 4.98 7.12 -2.30
CA LEU A 52 6.35 7.57 -2.55
C LEU A 52 6.48 8.43 -3.82
N LEU A 53 5.74 8.08 -4.87
CA LEU A 53 5.70 8.84 -6.13
C LEU A 53 4.92 10.15 -6.02
N SER A 54 4.07 10.29 -5.00
CA SER A 54 3.26 11.50 -4.73
C SER A 54 3.91 12.44 -3.72
N GLY A 55 5.06 12.06 -3.15
CA GLY A 55 5.72 12.80 -2.06
C GLY A 55 5.08 12.59 -0.68
N ALA A 56 4.14 11.64 -0.57
CA ALA A 56 3.44 11.30 0.67
C ALA A 56 4.28 10.44 1.60
N ARG A 57 3.83 10.26 2.83
CA ARG A 57 4.49 9.43 3.85
C ARG A 57 3.98 7.99 3.82
N VAL A 58 4.86 7.03 4.09
CA VAL A 58 4.51 5.61 4.31
C VAL A 58 4.88 5.19 5.73
N VAL A 59 3.91 4.61 6.44
CA VAL A 59 4.08 3.98 7.75
C VAL A 59 4.17 2.47 7.56
N LEU A 60 5.28 1.88 7.99
CA LEU A 60 5.48 0.43 7.96
C LEU A 60 5.13 -0.16 9.34
N ARG A 61 4.29 -1.19 9.37
CA ARG A 61 4.07 -2.00 10.57
C ARG A 61 5.02 -3.19 10.62
N ALA A 62 5.29 -3.68 11.82
CA ALA A 62 6.01 -4.94 12.01
C ALA A 62 5.23 -6.12 11.42
N GLN A 63 5.96 -7.14 10.96
CA GLN A 63 5.35 -8.40 10.52
C GLN A 63 4.67 -9.11 11.70
N GLY A 64 3.57 -9.80 11.42
CA GLY A 64 2.78 -10.51 12.42
C GLY A 64 1.29 -10.20 12.32
N GLN A 65 0.53 -10.87 13.18
CA GLN A 65 -0.87 -10.57 13.40
C GLN A 65 -1.00 -9.30 14.23
N TRP A 66 -1.92 -8.43 13.82
CA TRP A 66 -2.29 -7.22 14.53
C TRP A 66 -3.79 -7.24 14.69
N ASP A 67 -4.28 -6.96 15.88
CA ASP A 67 -5.70 -6.75 16.09
C ASP A 67 -6.14 -5.36 15.61
N ALA A 68 -7.47 -5.15 15.60
CA ALA A 68 -8.03 -3.89 15.15
C ALA A 68 -7.66 -2.70 16.06
N GLU A 69 -7.44 -2.93 17.35
CA GLU A 69 -7.13 -1.88 18.33
C GLU A 69 -5.68 -1.40 18.19
N GLU A 70 -4.73 -2.32 17.98
CA GLU A 70 -3.34 -2.04 17.67
C GLU A 70 -3.23 -1.21 16.37
N ILE A 71 -3.96 -1.60 15.32
CA ILE A 71 -4.00 -0.86 14.05
C ILE A 71 -4.61 0.53 14.26
N CYS A 72 -5.73 0.64 14.98
CA CYS A 72 -6.35 1.93 15.27
C CYS A 72 -5.44 2.85 16.09
N THR A 73 -4.64 2.30 17.00
CA THR A 73 -3.64 3.06 17.77
C THR A 73 -2.55 3.59 16.86
N LEU A 74 -1.99 2.74 16.01
CA LEU A 74 -0.98 3.16 15.03
C LEU A 74 -1.51 4.25 14.08
N ILE A 75 -2.76 4.12 13.62
CA ILE A 75 -3.41 5.12 12.77
C ILE A 75 -3.44 6.49 13.45
N ARG A 76 -3.82 6.54 14.73
CA ARG A 76 -3.87 7.79 15.50
C ARG A 76 -2.48 8.38 15.74
N GLU A 77 -1.54 7.57 16.20
CA GLU A 77 -0.18 8.01 16.52
C GLU A 77 0.58 8.53 15.31
N GLN A 78 0.40 7.86 14.17
CA GLN A 78 1.09 8.19 12.91
C GLN A 78 0.23 9.02 11.97
N GLN A 79 -0.92 9.52 12.43
CA GLN A 79 -1.85 10.34 11.63
C GLN A 79 -2.11 9.74 10.23
N VAL A 80 -2.33 8.43 10.16
CA VAL A 80 -2.62 7.72 8.90
C VAL A 80 -3.99 8.18 8.41
N ASN A 81 -4.05 8.62 7.15
CA ASN A 81 -5.30 9.02 6.50
C ASN A 81 -5.61 8.15 5.26
N ILE A 82 -4.69 7.30 4.83
CA ILE A 82 -4.89 6.35 3.73
C ILE A 82 -4.49 4.94 4.17
N LEU A 83 -5.35 3.95 3.88
CA LEU A 83 -5.13 2.54 4.18
C LEU A 83 -6.03 1.65 3.33
N GLY A 84 -5.67 0.37 3.20
CA GLY A 84 -6.47 -0.64 2.50
C GLY A 84 -6.49 -1.97 3.25
N PHE A 85 -7.67 -2.61 3.26
CA PHE A 85 -7.89 -3.94 3.82
C PHE A 85 -8.54 -4.87 2.79
N THR A 86 -8.31 -6.16 2.93
CA THR A 86 -9.10 -7.17 2.22
C THR A 86 -10.47 -7.34 2.89
N PRO A 87 -11.57 -7.49 2.14
CA PRO A 87 -12.84 -7.95 2.71
C PRO A 87 -12.65 -9.32 3.39
N SER A 88 -13.30 -9.52 4.54
CA SER A 88 -13.37 -10.79 5.27
C SER A 88 -14.52 -11.66 4.78
#